data_AF-A0A034W3R8-F1
#
_entry.id   AF-A0A034W3R8-F1
#
_cell.length_a   1.000
_cell.length_b   1.000
_cell.length_c   1.000
_cell.angle_alpha   90.00
_cell.angle_beta   90.00
_cell.angle_gamma   90.00
#
_symmetry.space_group_name_H-M   'P 1'
#
loop_
_entity.id
_entity.type
_entity.pdbx_description
1 polymer ?
#
loop_
_entity_poly.entity_id
_entity_poly.type
_entity_poly.pdbx_seq_one_letter_code
_entity_poly.pdbx_strand_id
1 'polypeptide(L)'
;CWQLVWISTWTVQYAVAKDEPKSTSLKEELFVDRRPPPSEEAVHKLIAQELPSLPLDFMKRHRNDNLRLNDSCAPYPELMQLQYHNNYWQVHRSEPLTFYLFGAYYDNRTAVVDREGAALVRILATTNVIDIDLKDYPPSYCQLWYEEHSVPFIVPVREYREIWYKPWADSPELYFPKFVECALPAEVQHLVPETVSLVASECARATNNLRVIYEPPVNQTQRGFAVCSTGLFNPYR
;
A
#
# COMPACT_ATOMS: atom_id res chain seq x y z
N CYS A 1 51.81 -4.23 53.62
CA CYS A 1 52.63 -3.01 53.66
C CYS A 1 53.00 -2.65 52.24
N TRP A 2 52.36 -1.62 51.70
CA TRP A 2 52.95 -0.28 51.55
C TRP A 2 54.10 -0.31 50.53
N GLN A 3 53.81 0.10 49.30
CA GLN A 3 54.09 1.44 48.77
C GLN A 3 55.52 1.48 48.18
N LEU A 4 55.68 1.57 46.86
CA LEU A 4 55.44 2.70 45.95
C LEU A 4 56.77 3.47 45.69
N VAL A 5 57.14 3.48 44.41
CA VAL A 5 57.88 4.53 43.66
C VAL A 5 59.35 4.79 44.11
N TRP A 6 60.28 5.42 43.41
CA TRP A 6 60.41 6.37 42.29
C TRP A 6 61.69 5.98 41.49
N ILE A 7 61.94 6.43 40.27
CA ILE A 7 62.70 7.66 40.00
C ILE A 7 62.90 7.88 38.47
N SER A 8 62.49 9.08 38.04
CA SER A 8 63.17 10.07 37.19
C SER A 8 63.65 9.81 35.74
N THR A 9 63.09 10.64 34.86
CA THR A 9 63.74 11.59 33.92
C THR A 9 64.68 11.08 32.84
N TRP A 10 64.29 11.33 31.58
CA TRP A 10 65.16 11.96 30.58
C TRP A 10 64.34 12.92 29.71
N THR A 11 64.69 14.20 29.76
CA THR A 11 64.26 15.24 28.83
C THR A 11 65.15 15.22 27.60
N VAL A 12 64.57 15.15 26.40
CA VAL A 12 65.19 15.66 25.17
C VAL A 12 64.14 16.50 24.45
N GLN A 13 64.43 17.79 24.37
CA GLN A 13 63.66 18.77 23.60
C GLN A 13 63.83 18.50 22.10
N TYR A 14 62.71 18.37 21.39
CA TYR A 14 62.62 18.79 20.00
C TYR A 14 61.36 19.63 19.83
N ALA A 15 61.57 20.90 19.51
CA ALA A 15 60.52 21.79 19.08
C ALA A 15 60.07 21.36 17.69
N VAL A 16 58.82 20.92 17.57
CA VAL A 16 58.10 20.80 16.30
C VAL A 16 56.79 21.58 16.48
N ALA A 17 56.51 22.43 15.49
CA ALA A 17 55.51 23.47 15.49
C ALA A 17 54.16 23.03 16.07
N LYS A 18 53.58 23.87 16.95
CA LYS A 18 52.14 23.86 17.20
C LYS A 18 51.45 24.30 15.92
N ASP A 19 51.11 23.35 15.06
CA ASP A 19 49.92 23.53 14.23
C ASP A 19 48.74 23.41 15.18
N GLU A 20 48.25 24.56 15.65
CA GLU A 20 46.90 24.63 16.19
C GLU A 20 45.97 24.07 15.12
N PRO A 21 45.09 23.10 15.43
CA PRO A 21 44.04 22.75 14.50
C PRO A 21 43.24 24.04 14.32
N LYS A 22 43.34 24.65 13.14
CA LYS A 22 42.39 25.68 12.73
C LYS A 22 41.04 25.02 12.84
N SER A 23 40.35 25.31 13.95
CA SER A 23 38.93 25.10 14.14
C SER A 23 38.27 25.91 13.04
N THR A 24 38.18 25.27 11.88
CA THR A 24 37.25 25.66 10.85
C THR A 24 35.92 25.34 11.49
N SER A 25 35.39 26.35 12.18
CA SER A 25 33.97 26.49 12.41
C SER A 25 33.35 26.46 11.01
N LEU A 26 33.15 25.25 10.49
CA LEU A 26 32.05 24.95 9.61
C LEU A 26 30.84 25.27 10.47
N LYS A 27 30.44 26.53 10.45
CA LYS A 27 29.04 26.87 10.68
C LYS A 27 28.34 26.03 9.63
N GLU A 28 27.84 24.87 10.04
CA GLU A 28 26.76 24.21 9.34
C GLU A 28 25.64 25.25 9.34
N GLU A 29 25.62 26.10 8.32
CA GLU A 29 24.46 26.90 8.01
C GLU A 29 23.37 25.88 7.80
N LEU A 30 22.47 25.75 8.79
CA LEU A 30 21.23 24.99 8.65
C LEU A 30 20.64 25.41 7.30
N PHE A 31 20.62 24.47 6.34
CA PHE A 31 20.01 24.66 5.04
C PHE A 31 18.50 24.70 5.25
N VAL A 32 18.02 25.82 5.81
CA VAL A 32 16.61 26.11 5.95
C VAL A 32 16.10 26.39 4.54
N ASP A 33 15.18 25.56 4.08
CA ASP A 33 14.49 25.80 2.83
C ASP A 33 13.72 27.12 2.93
N ARG A 34 14.16 28.13 2.18
CA ARG A 34 13.53 29.46 2.12
C ARG A 34 12.59 29.60 0.93
N ARG A 35 12.38 28.53 0.16
CA ARG A 35 11.43 28.55 -0.95
C ARG A 35 10.01 28.79 -0.40
N PRO A 36 9.15 29.48 -1.16
CA PRO A 36 7.74 29.56 -0.79
C PRO A 36 7.16 28.15 -0.71
N PRO A 37 6.19 27.90 0.18
CA PRO A 37 5.52 26.60 0.23
C PRO A 37 4.91 26.27 -1.13
N PRO A 38 4.97 25.00 -1.57
CA PRO A 38 4.34 24.57 -2.81
C PRO A 38 2.82 24.83 -2.78
N SER A 39 2.20 25.05 -3.94
CA SER A 39 0.74 25.17 -4.03
C SER A 39 0.06 23.84 -3.68
N GLU A 40 -1.22 23.89 -3.27
CA GLU A 40 -1.98 22.67 -2.96
C GLU A 40 -2.04 21.71 -4.15
N GLU A 41 -2.17 22.23 -5.37
CA GLU A 41 -2.16 21.42 -6.60
C GLU A 41 -0.82 20.74 -6.84
N ALA A 42 0.30 21.45 -6.56
CA ALA A 42 1.64 20.89 -6.70
C ALA A 42 1.88 19.77 -5.68
N VAL A 43 1.46 19.98 -4.42
CA VAL A 43 1.51 18.95 -3.38
C VAL A 43 0.65 17.75 -3.78
N HIS A 44 -0.60 17.98 -4.21
CA HIS A 44 -1.52 16.93 -4.61
C HIS A 44 -0.95 16.08 -5.75
N LYS A 45 -0.40 16.72 -6.78
CA LYS A 45 0.24 16.04 -7.92
C LYS A 45 1.43 15.20 -7.48
N LEU A 46 2.26 15.73 -6.57
CA LEU A 46 3.41 15.00 -6.05
C LEU A 46 2.94 13.75 -5.27
N ILE A 47 1.96 13.87 -4.38
CA ILE A 47 1.47 12.72 -3.61
C ILE A 47 0.85 11.69 -4.56
N ALA A 48 0.08 12.12 -5.57
CA ALA A 48 -0.51 11.21 -6.55
C ALA A 48 0.54 10.45 -7.39
N GLN A 49 1.72 11.05 -7.59
CA GLN A 49 2.85 10.39 -8.28
C GLN A 49 3.56 9.38 -7.38
N GLU A 50 3.77 9.71 -6.11
CA GLU A 50 4.47 8.85 -5.15
C GLU A 50 3.58 7.72 -4.61
N LEU A 51 2.28 7.97 -4.46
CA LEU A 51 1.29 7.06 -3.87
C LEU A 51 0.10 6.85 -4.82
N PRO A 52 0.30 6.19 -5.98
CA PRO A 52 -0.75 6.05 -7.01
C PRO A 52 -1.95 5.22 -6.54
N SER A 53 -1.78 4.38 -5.52
CA SER A 53 -2.85 3.58 -4.92
C SER A 53 -3.70 4.35 -3.90
N LEU A 54 -3.30 5.55 -3.50
CA LEU A 54 -4.07 6.39 -2.59
C LEU A 54 -5.16 7.15 -3.37
N PRO A 55 -6.44 7.09 -2.97
CA PRO A 55 -7.53 7.76 -3.67
C PRO A 55 -7.64 9.24 -3.28
N LEU A 56 -6.57 9.98 -3.55
CA LEU A 56 -6.44 11.40 -3.21
C LEU A 56 -7.58 12.26 -3.75
N ASP A 57 -7.99 12.05 -5.00
CA ASP A 57 -9.05 12.84 -5.63
C ASP A 57 -10.41 12.62 -4.96
N PHE A 58 -10.73 11.38 -4.58
CA PHE A 58 -11.94 11.05 -3.84
C PHE A 58 -11.89 11.67 -2.43
N MET A 59 -10.79 11.47 -1.71
CA MET A 59 -10.59 12.05 -0.38
C MET A 59 -10.68 13.58 -0.39
N LYS A 60 -10.11 14.23 -1.41
CA LYS A 60 -10.14 15.69 -1.56
C LYS A 60 -11.54 16.21 -1.79
N ARG A 61 -12.34 15.54 -2.64
CA ARG A 61 -13.73 15.93 -2.93
C ARG A 61 -14.64 15.74 -1.72
N HIS A 62 -14.47 14.65 -0.99
CA HIS A 62 -15.31 14.27 0.14
C HIS A 62 -14.74 14.65 1.52
N ARG A 63 -13.72 15.52 1.58
CA ARG A 63 -13.04 15.90 2.84
C ARG A 63 -13.96 16.46 3.93
N ASN A 64 -15.10 17.03 3.55
CA ASN A 64 -16.07 17.65 4.46
C ASN A 64 -17.36 16.80 4.58
N ASP A 65 -17.44 15.69 3.86
CA ASP A 65 -18.62 14.84 3.83
C ASP A 65 -18.56 13.81 4.94
N ASN A 66 -19.73 13.45 5.45
CA ASN A 66 -19.83 12.45 6.49
C ASN A 66 -20.08 11.06 5.90
N LEU A 67 -19.08 10.51 5.21
CA LEU A 67 -19.16 9.22 4.54
C LEU A 67 -19.14 8.05 5.55
N ARG A 68 -20.28 7.37 5.71
CA ARG A 68 -20.47 6.21 6.60
C ARG A 68 -21.78 5.50 6.30
N LEU A 69 -21.90 4.21 6.60
CA LEU A 69 -23.19 3.51 6.45
C LEU A 69 -24.22 4.00 7.48
N ASN A 70 -23.79 4.16 8.72
CA ASN A 70 -24.55 4.78 9.82
C ASN A 70 -23.57 5.33 10.86
N ASP A 71 -24.06 5.91 11.96
CA ASP A 71 -23.23 6.61 12.95
C ASP A 71 -22.03 5.82 13.49
N SER A 72 -22.15 4.50 13.60
CA SER A 72 -21.12 3.60 14.17
C SER A 72 -20.54 2.59 13.18
N CYS A 73 -21.07 2.48 11.96
CA CYS A 73 -20.75 1.42 11.02
C CYS A 73 -20.07 1.95 9.75
N ALA A 74 -18.98 1.27 9.36
CA ALA A 74 -18.25 1.51 8.12
C ALA A 74 -17.95 3.00 7.83
N PRO A 75 -17.37 3.75 8.79
CA PRO A 75 -16.95 5.12 8.51
C PRO A 75 -15.81 5.11 7.50
N TYR A 76 -15.87 6.03 6.53
CA TYR A 76 -14.79 6.21 5.57
C TYR A 76 -13.48 6.57 6.30
N PRO A 77 -12.36 5.91 5.97
CA PRO A 77 -11.11 6.11 6.69
C PRO A 77 -10.45 7.44 6.32
N GLU A 78 -9.99 8.17 7.33
CA GLU A 78 -9.17 9.36 7.14
C GLU A 78 -7.72 8.97 6.78
N LEU A 79 -6.98 9.89 6.15
CA LEU A 79 -5.59 9.67 5.75
C LEU A 79 -4.70 9.17 6.90
N MET A 80 -4.87 9.74 8.11
CA MET A 80 -4.08 9.37 9.30
C MET A 80 -4.45 8.01 9.91
N GLN A 81 -5.57 7.42 9.48
CA GLN A 81 -6.01 6.09 9.92
C GLN A 81 -5.47 4.98 9.02
N LEU A 82 -4.97 5.33 7.83
CA LEU A 82 -4.37 4.38 6.92
C LEU A 82 -3.04 3.86 7.48
N GLN A 83 -2.91 2.54 7.50
CA GLN A 83 -1.72 1.86 7.99
C GLN A 83 -0.91 1.37 6.80
N TYR A 84 0.38 1.63 6.85
CA TYR A 84 1.33 1.28 5.81
C TYR A 84 2.45 0.40 6.40
N HIS A 85 2.87 -0.61 5.66
CA HIS A 85 4.05 -1.41 6.00
C HIS A 85 5.34 -0.76 5.48
N ASN A 86 5.24 -0.09 4.33
CA ASN A 86 6.25 0.73 3.68
C ASN A 86 5.54 1.80 2.84
N ASN A 87 6.24 2.48 1.94
CA ASN A 87 5.63 3.57 1.15
C ASN A 87 4.44 3.14 0.29
N TYR A 88 4.33 1.88 -0.13
CA TYR A 88 3.34 1.47 -1.16
C TYR A 88 2.27 0.51 -0.63
N TRP A 89 2.60 -0.27 0.40
CA TRP A 89 1.77 -1.38 0.84
C TRP A 89 0.95 -0.98 2.07
N GLN A 90 -0.36 -0.86 1.89
CA GLN A 90 -1.31 -0.64 2.98
C GLN A 90 -1.57 -1.94 3.73
N VAL A 91 -1.98 -1.86 5.00
CA VAL A 91 -2.08 -3.03 5.87
C VAL A 91 -3.51 -3.27 6.33
N HIS A 92 -3.96 -4.50 6.12
CA HIS A 92 -5.16 -5.05 6.72
C HIS A 92 -4.79 -6.24 7.62
N ARG A 93 -5.11 -6.16 8.91
CA ARG A 93 -4.87 -7.23 9.87
C ARG A 93 -6.17 -7.96 10.15
N SER A 94 -6.17 -9.27 9.94
CA SER A 94 -7.26 -10.15 10.28
C SER A 94 -6.69 -11.50 10.68
N GLU A 95 -6.50 -11.71 11.98
CA GLU A 95 -5.84 -12.91 12.50
C GLU A 95 -6.48 -14.20 11.94
N PRO A 96 -5.67 -15.18 11.49
CA PRO A 96 -4.21 -15.30 11.63
C PRO A 96 -3.39 -14.61 10.52
N LEU A 97 -4.03 -13.86 9.62
CA LEU A 97 -3.40 -13.27 8.44
C LEU A 97 -3.21 -11.76 8.56
N THR A 98 -2.06 -11.31 8.07
CA THR A 98 -1.86 -9.90 7.72
C THR A 98 -1.77 -9.80 6.21
N PHE A 99 -2.66 -8.99 5.65
CA PHE A 99 -2.69 -8.65 4.23
C PHE A 99 -1.95 -7.34 4.02
N TYR A 100 -1.03 -7.36 3.06
CA TYR A 100 -0.36 -6.18 2.55
C TYR A 100 -0.98 -5.89 1.20
N LEU A 101 -1.65 -4.75 1.06
CA LEU A 101 -2.44 -4.38 -0.10
C LEU A 101 -1.66 -3.39 -0.94
N PHE A 102 -1.45 -3.71 -2.22
CA PHE A 102 -0.69 -2.87 -3.14
C PHE A 102 -1.55 -1.91 -3.95
N GLY A 103 -2.67 -2.41 -4.49
CA GLY A 103 -3.56 -1.65 -5.35
C GLY A 103 -4.82 -2.43 -5.69
N ALA A 104 -5.84 -1.74 -6.18
CA ALA A 104 -7.12 -2.32 -6.55
C ALA A 104 -7.48 -2.00 -8.00
N TYR A 105 -8.14 -2.94 -8.68
CA TYR A 105 -8.45 -2.85 -10.10
C TYR A 105 -9.89 -3.28 -10.36
N TYR A 106 -10.59 -2.51 -11.19
CA TYR A 106 -11.92 -2.90 -11.67
C TYR A 106 -11.79 -3.82 -12.89
N ASP A 107 -12.48 -4.96 -12.86
CA ASP A 107 -12.46 -5.95 -13.92
C ASP A 107 -13.89 -6.29 -14.38
N ASN A 108 -14.28 -5.65 -15.48
CA ASN A 108 -15.55 -5.85 -16.16
C ASN A 108 -15.39 -6.55 -17.52
N ARG A 109 -14.27 -7.25 -17.75
CA ARG A 109 -14.06 -7.97 -19.00
C ARG A 109 -15.18 -8.98 -19.20
N THR A 110 -15.68 -9.11 -20.44
CA THR A 110 -16.77 -10.04 -20.78
C THR A 110 -16.50 -11.46 -20.26
N ALA A 111 -15.29 -11.98 -20.43
CA ALA A 111 -14.93 -13.31 -19.92
C ALA A 111 -15.01 -13.45 -18.38
N VAL A 112 -14.83 -12.36 -17.63
CA VAL A 112 -14.99 -12.34 -16.18
C VAL A 112 -16.47 -12.26 -15.82
N VAL A 113 -17.21 -11.34 -16.43
CA VAL A 113 -18.65 -11.19 -16.17
C VAL A 113 -19.41 -12.48 -16.53
N ASP A 114 -19.12 -13.10 -17.68
CA ASP A 114 -19.76 -14.35 -18.12
C ASP A 114 -19.48 -15.51 -17.17
N ARG A 115 -18.25 -15.59 -16.63
CA ARG A 115 -17.83 -16.68 -15.73
C ARG A 115 -18.34 -16.46 -14.31
N GLU A 116 -18.22 -15.24 -13.81
CA GLU A 116 -18.39 -14.92 -12.40
C GLU A 116 -19.79 -14.35 -12.09
N GLY A 117 -20.54 -13.93 -13.10
CA GLY A 117 -21.89 -13.37 -13.00
C GLY A 117 -21.93 -11.89 -12.61
N ALA A 118 -20.77 -11.25 -12.40
CA ALA A 118 -20.64 -9.85 -12.01
C ALA A 118 -19.26 -9.32 -12.40
N ALA A 119 -19.14 -7.99 -12.53
CA ALA A 119 -17.85 -7.33 -12.53
C ALA A 119 -17.20 -7.44 -11.13
N LEU A 120 -15.87 -7.38 -11.10
CA LEU A 120 -15.10 -7.56 -9.86
C LEU A 120 -14.24 -6.34 -9.55
N VAL A 121 -14.06 -6.06 -8.27
CA VAL A 121 -12.87 -5.36 -7.77
C VAL A 121 -11.85 -6.40 -7.33
N ARG A 122 -10.66 -6.35 -7.92
CA ARG A 122 -9.53 -7.21 -7.57
C ARG A 122 -8.46 -6.41 -6.85
N ILE A 123 -8.22 -6.75 -5.59
CA ILE A 123 -7.15 -6.16 -4.79
C ILE A 123 -5.92 -7.05 -4.91
N LEU A 124 -4.81 -6.49 -5.39
CA LEU A 124 -3.51 -7.17 -5.37
C LEU A 124 -2.94 -7.09 -3.95
N ALA A 125 -2.73 -8.25 -3.34
CA ALA A 125 -2.24 -8.35 -1.97
C ALA A 125 -1.15 -9.41 -1.83
N THR A 126 -0.37 -9.32 -0.76
CA THR A 126 0.42 -10.43 -0.23
C THR A 126 -0.01 -10.76 1.18
N THR A 127 0.23 -12.01 1.62
CA THR A 127 0.01 -12.42 3.01
C THR A 127 1.29 -12.90 3.66
N ASN A 128 1.38 -12.75 4.97
CA ASN A 128 2.48 -13.23 5.81
C ASN A 128 2.52 -14.76 6.02
N VAL A 129 1.49 -15.49 5.58
CA VAL A 129 1.40 -16.96 5.71
C VAL A 129 1.12 -17.58 4.35
N ILE A 130 1.76 -18.73 4.11
CA ILE A 130 1.77 -19.49 2.84
C ILE A 130 0.75 -20.61 2.86
N ASP A 131 0.77 -21.36 3.95
CA ASP A 131 0.15 -22.66 4.04
C ASP A 131 -1.03 -22.59 5.00
N ILE A 132 -1.98 -21.74 4.60
CA ILE A 132 -3.29 -21.69 5.20
C ILE A 132 -4.29 -22.19 4.16
N ASP A 133 -5.10 -23.18 4.52
CA ASP A 133 -6.17 -23.63 3.64
C ASP A 133 -7.14 -22.48 3.41
N LEU A 134 -7.71 -22.37 2.20
CA LEU A 134 -8.69 -21.33 1.87
C LEU A 134 -9.87 -21.27 2.85
N LYS A 135 -10.25 -22.42 3.44
CA LYS A 135 -11.31 -22.53 4.45
C LYS A 135 -10.98 -21.82 5.77
N ASP A 136 -9.69 -21.64 6.06
CA ASP A 136 -9.17 -21.06 7.29
C ASP A 136 -8.85 -19.57 7.13
N TYR A 137 -9.12 -18.99 5.95
CA TYR A 137 -9.03 -17.55 5.78
C TYR A 137 -10.07 -16.86 6.65
N PRO A 138 -9.69 -15.76 7.31
CA PRO A 138 -10.63 -15.02 8.12
C PRO A 138 -11.71 -14.41 7.22
N PRO A 139 -12.97 -14.36 7.68
CA PRO A 139 -14.01 -13.59 7.01
C PRO A 139 -13.52 -12.17 6.78
N SER A 140 -13.61 -11.70 5.54
CA SER A 140 -13.27 -10.32 5.19
C SER A 140 -14.34 -9.77 4.25
N TYR A 141 -14.46 -8.45 4.25
CA TYR A 141 -15.44 -7.71 3.47
C TYR A 141 -14.75 -6.55 2.74
N CYS A 142 -15.23 -6.27 1.53
CA CYS A 142 -14.89 -5.05 0.82
C CYS A 142 -15.94 -3.98 1.11
N GLN A 143 -15.50 -2.83 1.60
CA GLN A 143 -16.31 -1.60 1.62
C GLN A 143 -16.00 -0.83 0.34
N LEU A 144 -16.94 -0.83 -0.60
CA LEU A 144 -16.84 -0.19 -1.91
C LEU A 144 -17.49 1.19 -1.87
N TRP A 145 -16.74 2.22 -2.26
CA TRP A 145 -17.21 3.61 -2.29
C TRP A 145 -17.35 4.11 -3.72
N TYR A 146 -18.41 4.86 -3.98
CA TYR A 146 -18.80 5.38 -5.29
C TYR A 146 -19.01 6.89 -5.19
N GLU A 147 -18.84 7.63 -6.27
CA GLU A 147 -19.14 9.08 -6.30
C GLU A 147 -20.62 9.35 -6.05
N GLU A 148 -21.48 8.45 -6.51
CA GLU A 148 -22.93 8.60 -6.49
C GLU A 148 -23.55 8.36 -5.11
N HIS A 149 -22.78 7.81 -4.16
CA HIS A 149 -23.29 7.32 -2.89
C HIS A 149 -22.46 7.79 -1.69
N SER A 150 -23.15 8.32 -0.67
CA SER A 150 -22.52 8.69 0.61
C SER A 150 -22.33 7.52 1.58
N VAL A 151 -22.82 6.33 1.21
CA VAL A 151 -22.73 5.08 1.98
C VAL A 151 -21.97 4.03 1.17
N PRO A 152 -21.21 3.14 1.82
CA PRO A 152 -20.49 2.09 1.11
C PRO A 152 -21.41 0.94 0.73
N PHE A 153 -21.10 0.27 -0.38
CA PHE A 153 -21.60 -1.07 -0.65
C PHE A 153 -20.64 -2.07 -0.02
N ILE A 154 -21.15 -2.85 0.93
CA ILE A 154 -20.34 -3.81 1.67
C ILE A 154 -20.62 -5.21 1.12
N VAL A 155 -19.58 -5.88 0.64
CA VAL A 155 -19.68 -7.23 0.09
C VAL A 155 -18.67 -8.16 0.74
N PRO A 156 -19.01 -9.43 0.97
CA PRO A 156 -18.02 -10.41 1.42
C PRO A 156 -16.95 -10.60 0.33
N VAL A 157 -15.72 -10.87 0.74
CA VAL A 157 -14.69 -11.36 -0.18
C VAL A 157 -15.18 -12.68 -0.78
N ARG A 158 -15.22 -12.74 -2.11
CA ARG A 158 -15.66 -13.91 -2.87
C ARG A 158 -14.58 -14.98 -2.88
N GLU A 159 -13.36 -14.58 -3.18
CA GLU A 159 -12.25 -15.51 -3.39
C GLU A 159 -10.90 -14.85 -3.04
N TYR A 160 -10.01 -15.64 -2.46
CA TYR A 160 -8.59 -15.35 -2.35
C TYR A 160 -7.84 -16.16 -3.40
N ARG A 161 -7.65 -15.58 -4.59
CA ARG A 161 -7.08 -16.28 -5.73
C ARG A 161 -5.56 -16.19 -5.72
N GLU A 162 -4.89 -17.34 -5.59
CA GLU A 162 -3.42 -17.42 -5.63
C GLU A 162 -2.87 -16.98 -7.01
N ILE A 163 -1.86 -16.11 -7.00
CA ILE A 163 -1.11 -15.72 -8.21
C ILE A 163 0.20 -16.52 -8.31
N TRP A 164 0.69 -17.00 -7.17
CA TRP A 164 1.92 -17.75 -7.05
C TRP A 164 1.73 -19.24 -7.33
N TYR A 165 2.72 -19.87 -7.94
CA TYR A 165 2.78 -21.32 -8.06
C TYR A 165 3.63 -21.87 -6.90
N LYS A 166 2.99 -22.48 -5.88
CA LYS A 166 3.65 -23.00 -4.67
C LYS A 166 4.99 -23.73 -4.93
N PRO A 167 5.13 -24.58 -5.96
CA PRO A 167 6.40 -25.26 -6.25
C PRO A 167 7.59 -24.34 -6.63
N TRP A 168 7.39 -23.05 -6.89
CA TRP A 168 8.48 -22.10 -7.13
C TRP A 168 9.22 -21.69 -5.84
N ALA A 169 8.52 -21.63 -4.71
CA ALA A 169 9.07 -21.38 -3.38
C ALA A 169 7.97 -21.54 -2.32
N ASP A 170 8.30 -22.16 -1.18
CA ASP A 170 7.37 -22.54 -0.11
C ASP A 170 7.89 -22.22 1.32
N SER A 171 8.94 -21.41 1.44
CA SER A 171 9.54 -21.06 2.74
C SER A 171 8.66 -20.10 3.56
N PRO A 172 8.26 -20.43 4.81
CA PRO A 172 7.36 -19.63 5.69
C PRO A 172 7.69 -18.15 5.84
N GLU A 173 8.93 -17.77 5.58
CA GLU A 173 9.45 -16.40 5.65
C GLU A 173 8.98 -15.52 4.47
N LEU A 174 8.35 -16.11 3.44
CA LEU A 174 8.00 -15.44 2.19
C LEU A 174 6.58 -14.87 2.22
N TYR A 175 6.40 -13.74 1.53
CA TYR A 175 5.10 -13.12 1.29
C TYR A 175 4.46 -13.66 0.01
N PHE A 176 3.21 -14.13 0.09
CA PHE A 176 2.56 -14.81 -1.05
C PHE A 176 1.55 -13.93 -1.76
N PRO A 177 1.76 -13.62 -3.06
CA PRO A 177 0.87 -12.77 -3.83
C PRO A 177 -0.43 -13.48 -4.17
N LYS A 178 -1.53 -12.74 -4.03
CA LYS A 178 -2.88 -13.17 -4.36
C LYS A 178 -3.76 -12.00 -4.79
N PHE A 179 -4.86 -12.32 -5.45
CA PHE A 179 -5.98 -11.42 -5.59
C PHE A 179 -6.99 -11.65 -4.47
N VAL A 180 -7.45 -10.58 -3.86
CA VAL A 180 -8.66 -10.56 -3.04
C VAL A 180 -9.78 -10.05 -3.94
N GLU A 181 -10.75 -10.91 -4.26
CA GLU A 181 -11.79 -10.61 -5.24
C GLU A 181 -13.12 -10.27 -4.56
N CYS A 182 -13.69 -9.13 -4.93
CA CYS A 182 -14.97 -8.65 -4.43
C CYS A 182 -15.93 -8.42 -5.60
N ALA A 183 -17.06 -9.13 -5.60
CA ALA A 183 -18.05 -9.04 -6.66
C ALA A 183 -18.97 -7.83 -6.43
N LEU A 184 -19.24 -7.06 -7.49
CA LEU A 184 -20.14 -5.92 -7.41
C LEU A 184 -21.60 -6.41 -7.22
N PRO A 185 -22.36 -5.81 -6.29
CA PRO A 185 -23.80 -6.03 -6.16
C PRO A 185 -24.54 -5.65 -7.45
N ALA A 186 -25.61 -6.38 -7.76
CA ALA A 186 -26.41 -6.20 -8.99
C ALA A 186 -26.89 -4.75 -9.17
N GLU A 187 -27.20 -4.07 -8.07
CA GLU A 187 -27.72 -2.72 -8.03
C GLU A 187 -26.72 -1.68 -8.56
N VAL A 188 -25.42 -1.96 -8.45
CA VAL A 188 -24.33 -1.02 -8.82
C VAL A 188 -23.36 -1.57 -9.85
N GLN A 189 -23.67 -2.67 -10.54
CA GLN A 189 -22.81 -3.20 -11.61
C GLN A 189 -22.61 -2.22 -12.80
N HIS A 190 -23.48 -1.22 -12.92
CA HIS A 190 -23.37 -0.16 -13.92
C HIS A 190 -22.43 0.98 -13.51
N LEU A 191 -21.99 1.01 -12.25
CA LEU A 191 -21.07 1.99 -11.69
C LEU A 191 -19.68 1.38 -11.50
N VAL A 192 -18.68 2.25 -11.34
CA VAL A 192 -17.32 1.86 -10.99
C VAL A 192 -17.02 2.41 -9.60
N PRO A 193 -16.66 1.57 -8.62
CA PRO A 193 -16.25 2.08 -7.32
C PRO A 193 -14.96 2.87 -7.49
N GLU A 194 -14.84 3.99 -6.80
CA GLU A 194 -13.65 4.85 -6.80
C GLU A 194 -12.60 4.34 -5.82
N THR A 195 -13.05 3.82 -4.69
CA THR A 195 -12.17 3.33 -3.62
C THR A 195 -12.71 2.06 -2.98
N VAL A 196 -11.79 1.25 -2.47
CA VAL A 196 -12.10 0.02 -1.75
C VAL A 196 -11.26 -0.11 -0.49
N SER A 197 -11.91 -0.56 0.59
CA SER A 197 -11.25 -0.95 1.82
C SER A 197 -11.52 -2.42 2.12
N LEU A 198 -10.51 -3.15 2.59
CA LEU A 198 -10.63 -4.51 3.10
C LEU A 198 -10.76 -4.47 4.62
N VAL A 199 -11.80 -5.11 5.16
CA VAL A 199 -12.11 -5.11 6.60
C VAL A 199 -12.47 -6.51 7.11
N ALA A 200 -12.23 -6.78 8.39
CA ALA A 200 -12.49 -8.08 9.01
C ALA A 200 -13.98 -8.30 9.36
N SER A 201 -14.75 -7.21 9.45
CA SER A 201 -16.20 -7.24 9.63
C SER A 201 -16.86 -6.09 8.89
N GLU A 202 -18.11 -6.28 8.46
CA GLU A 202 -18.85 -5.32 7.64
C GLU A 202 -18.76 -3.89 8.18
N CYS A 203 -19.07 -3.70 9.47
CA CYS A 203 -19.11 -2.39 10.11
C CYS A 203 -17.77 -1.84 10.59
N ALA A 204 -16.68 -2.58 10.45
CA ALA A 204 -15.39 -2.13 10.99
C ALA A 204 -14.93 -0.82 10.33
N ARG A 205 -14.21 -0.01 11.10
CA ARG A 205 -13.44 1.09 10.54
C ARG A 205 -12.26 0.53 9.78
N ALA A 206 -12.13 0.92 8.52
CA ALA A 206 -11.00 0.51 7.70
C ALA A 206 -9.68 1.16 8.15
N THR A 207 -8.59 0.40 8.05
CA THR A 207 -7.21 0.89 8.24
C THR A 207 -6.44 0.95 6.92
N ASN A 208 -7.15 0.79 5.81
CA ASN A 208 -6.65 0.81 4.44
C ASN A 208 -7.76 1.36 3.55
N ASN A 209 -7.40 1.96 2.42
CA ASN A 209 -8.29 2.45 1.39
C ASN A 209 -7.48 2.62 0.10
N LEU A 210 -7.77 1.79 -0.88
CA LEU A 210 -7.09 1.77 -2.17
C LEU A 210 -7.98 2.43 -3.22
N ARG A 211 -7.38 3.24 -4.07
CA ARG A 211 -7.96 3.68 -5.34
C ARG A 211 -8.22 2.47 -6.20
N VAL A 212 -9.44 2.37 -6.72
CA VAL A 212 -9.80 1.38 -7.73
C VAL A 212 -9.41 1.93 -9.09
N ILE A 213 -8.47 1.25 -9.75
CA ILE A 213 -7.95 1.66 -11.05
C ILE A 213 -8.84 1.07 -12.15
N TYR A 214 -9.35 1.94 -13.00
CA TYR A 214 -10.08 1.59 -14.21
C TYR A 214 -9.79 2.61 -15.32
N GLU A 215 -8.96 2.24 -16.27
CA GLU A 215 -8.52 3.11 -17.36
C GLU A 215 -8.92 2.50 -18.72
N PRO A 216 -10.22 2.41 -19.04
CA PRO A 216 -10.66 1.92 -20.33
C PRO A 216 -10.23 2.91 -21.43
N PRO A 217 -9.88 2.43 -22.63
CA PRO A 217 -9.51 3.31 -23.72
C PRO A 217 -10.70 4.20 -24.12
N VAL A 218 -10.52 5.51 -23.99
CA VAL A 218 -11.51 6.50 -24.38
C VAL A 218 -11.45 6.69 -25.90
N ASN A 219 -12.57 6.44 -26.59
CA ASN A 219 -12.73 6.69 -28.03
C ASN A 219 -11.73 5.96 -28.96
N GLN A 220 -11.14 4.85 -28.50
CA GLN A 220 -10.25 4.03 -29.32
C GLN A 220 -10.63 2.56 -29.21
N THR A 221 -10.72 1.88 -30.36
CA THR A 221 -10.75 0.41 -30.39
C THR A 221 -9.47 -0.12 -29.74
N GLN A 222 -9.61 -0.99 -28.73
CA GLN A 222 -8.48 -1.74 -28.16
C GLN A 222 -7.72 -2.41 -29.31
N ARG A 223 -6.48 -1.98 -29.53
CA ARG A 223 -5.57 -2.70 -30.43
C ARG A 223 -5.04 -3.90 -29.66
N GLY A 224 -4.94 -5.04 -30.33
CA GLY A 224 -4.24 -6.19 -29.76
C GLY A 224 -2.82 -5.77 -29.40
N PHE A 225 -2.46 -5.92 -28.12
CA PHE A 225 -1.08 -5.77 -27.66
C PHE A 225 -0.58 -7.12 -27.18
N ALA A 226 0.68 -7.41 -27.48
CA ALA A 226 1.35 -8.58 -26.95
C ALA A 226 2.31 -8.13 -25.85
N VAL A 227 2.26 -8.82 -24.71
CA VAL A 227 3.27 -8.67 -23.66
C VAL A 227 4.23 -9.85 -23.80
N CYS A 228 5.47 -9.56 -24.16
CA CYS A 228 6.54 -10.55 -24.08
C CYS A 228 6.94 -10.70 -22.61
N SER A 229 6.40 -11.71 -21.95
CA SER A 229 6.91 -12.16 -20.66
C SER A 229 7.98 -13.21 -20.92
N THR A 230 9.16 -13.05 -20.31
CA THR A 230 10.10 -14.17 -20.21
C THR A 230 9.51 -15.19 -19.24
N GLY A 231 9.25 -16.41 -19.71
CA GLY A 231 8.84 -17.49 -18.82
C GLY A 231 9.92 -17.69 -17.75
N LEU A 232 9.50 -17.81 -16.48
CA LEU A 232 10.39 -18.19 -15.37
C LEU A 232 11.00 -19.59 -15.57
N PHE A 233 10.44 -20.39 -16.50
CA PHE A 233 10.97 -21.66 -16.96
C PHE A 233 11.61 -21.50 -18.34
N ASN A 234 12.93 -21.70 -18.42
CA ASN A 234 13.59 -22.10 -19.66
C ASN A 234 13.61 -23.64 -19.70
N PRO A 235 12.78 -24.31 -20.52
CA PRO A 235 12.72 -25.77 -20.59
C PRO A 235 13.95 -26.43 -21.25
N TYR A 236 15.03 -25.70 -21.49
CA TYR A 236 16.28 -26.19 -22.11
C TYR A 236 17.48 -26.24 -21.14
N ARG A 237 17.29 -26.64 -19.88
CA ARG A 237 18.38 -27.00 -18.98
C ARG A 237 18.23 -28.40 -18.42
#